data_AF-A0A7X0G2U8-F1
#
_entry.id   AF-A0A7X0G2U8-F1
#
_cell.length_a   1.000
_cell.length_b   1.000
_cell.length_c   1.000
_cell.angle_alpha   90.00
_cell.angle_beta   90.00
_cell.angle_gamma   90.00
#
_symmetry.space_group_name_H-M   'P 1'
#
loop_
_entity.id
_entity.type
_entity.pdbx_description
1 polymer ?
#
loop_
_entity_poly.entity_id
_entity_poly.type
_entity_poly.pdbx_seq_one_letter_code
_entity_poly.pdbx_strand_id
1 'polypeptide(L)'
;MMTPNQVPFPPVEQWPVLAAPDCPTCRRSADVAWIGPATFAEGDEVNVWRCRTCPTDWFIPVTHWPVLDGPDCPHCRTVVTCWAALAPETPGDLWLCEHGHEFVLTPEGLIIFTEDAA
;
A
#
# COMPACT_ATOMS: atom_id res chain seq x y z
N MET A 1 15.02 25.50 13.86
CA MET A 1 13.60 25.37 13.48
C MET A 1 13.57 24.56 12.20
N MET A 2 13.23 23.28 12.28
CA MET A 2 12.99 22.49 11.07
C MET A 2 11.57 22.82 10.62
N THR A 3 11.42 23.37 9.43
CA THR A 3 10.14 23.42 8.73
C THR A 3 9.59 21.99 8.72
N PRO A 4 8.33 21.72 9.10
CA PRO A 4 7.76 20.40 8.89
C PRO A 4 7.79 20.20 7.38
N ASN A 5 8.73 19.36 6.92
CA ASN A 5 8.71 18.85 5.58
C ASN A 5 7.33 18.23 5.47
N GLN A 6 6.45 18.82 4.66
CA GLN A 6 5.12 18.26 4.46
C GLN A 6 5.37 16.88 3.90
N VAL A 7 5.32 15.86 4.75
CA VAL A 7 5.44 14.50 4.24
C VAL A 7 4.15 14.32 3.46
N PRO A 8 4.23 14.25 2.12
CA PRO A 8 3.02 14.25 1.34
C PRO A 8 2.27 13.01 1.78
N PHE A 9 1.00 13.18 2.15
CA PHE A 9 0.10 12.05 2.13
C PHE A 9 0.34 11.32 0.81
N PRO A 10 0.36 10.00 0.84
CA PRO A 10 0.61 9.24 -0.36
C PRO A 10 -0.38 9.63 -1.47
N PRO A 11 0.00 9.53 -2.75
CA PRO A 11 -0.94 9.69 -3.84
C PRO A 11 -2.17 8.79 -3.64
N VAL A 12 -3.37 9.30 -3.95
CA VAL A 12 -4.63 8.56 -3.77
C VAL A 12 -4.61 7.22 -4.52
N GLU A 13 -3.87 7.14 -5.61
CA GLU A 13 -3.70 5.92 -6.42
C GLU A 13 -2.95 4.80 -5.69
N GLN A 14 -2.20 5.14 -4.63
CA GLN A 14 -1.49 4.18 -3.80
C GLN A 14 -2.24 3.89 -2.51
N TRP A 15 -3.28 4.68 -2.17
CA TRP A 15 -4.08 4.49 -0.97
C TRP A 15 -4.62 3.06 -0.92
N PRO A 16 -4.73 2.47 0.27
CA PRO A 16 -5.03 1.06 0.40
C PRO A 16 -6.48 0.90 0.06
N VAL A 17 -6.69 0.14 -1.00
CA VAL A 17 -7.91 0.30 -1.76
C VAL A 17 -8.95 -0.69 -1.30
N LEU A 18 -10.04 -0.17 -0.76
CA LEU A 18 -11.33 -0.85 -0.78
C LEU A 18 -11.82 -1.16 -2.21
N ALA A 19 -11.21 -0.55 -3.25
CA ALA A 19 -11.56 -0.74 -4.66
C ALA A 19 -10.34 -0.62 -5.59
N ALA A 20 -10.15 -1.55 -6.53
CA ALA A 20 -9.01 -1.56 -7.45
C ALA A 20 -8.73 -0.20 -8.15
N PRO A 21 -7.46 0.12 -8.46
CA PRO A 21 -7.08 1.37 -9.12
C PRO A 21 -7.71 1.47 -10.52
N ASP A 22 -7.91 2.70 -10.99
CA ASP A 22 -8.42 2.94 -12.34
C ASP A 22 -7.42 2.45 -13.40
N CYS A 23 -7.92 1.74 -14.40
CA CYS A 23 -7.10 1.40 -15.55
C CYS A 23 -6.60 2.68 -16.25
N PRO A 24 -5.28 2.84 -16.50
CA PRO A 24 -4.74 4.05 -17.11
C PRO A 24 -5.20 4.25 -18.56
N THR A 25 -5.62 3.18 -19.25
CA THR A 25 -6.08 3.24 -20.65
C THR A 25 -7.56 3.59 -20.76
N CYS A 26 -8.44 2.87 -20.06
CA CYS A 26 -9.89 3.03 -20.22
C CYS A 26 -10.58 3.78 -19.07
N ARG A 27 -9.82 4.11 -18.00
CA ARG A 27 -10.29 4.85 -16.81
C ARG A 27 -11.47 4.20 -16.09
N ARG A 28 -11.54 2.86 -16.15
CA ARG A 28 -12.54 2.05 -15.44
C ARG A 28 -11.84 1.19 -14.37
N SER A 29 -12.45 1.10 -13.20
CA SER A 29 -12.00 0.27 -12.06
C SER A 29 -12.76 -1.07 -11.93
N ALA A 30 -13.98 -1.17 -12.48
CA ALA A 30 -14.88 -2.32 -12.26
C ALA A 30 -14.34 -3.69 -12.74
N ASP A 31 -13.36 -3.68 -13.66
CA ASP A 31 -12.78 -4.88 -14.29
C ASP A 31 -11.27 -4.94 -14.13
N VAL A 32 -10.74 -4.33 -13.05
CA VAL A 32 -9.31 -4.33 -12.75
C VAL A 32 -8.99 -5.39 -11.70
N ALA A 33 -8.00 -6.23 -12.01
CA ALA A 33 -7.52 -7.29 -11.12
C ALA A 33 -6.04 -7.09 -10.82
N TRP A 34 -5.66 -7.23 -9.56
CA TRP A 34 -4.28 -7.46 -9.19
C TRP A 34 -3.88 -8.87 -9.62
N ILE A 35 -2.71 -9.03 -10.23
CA ILE A 35 -2.23 -10.32 -10.74
C ILE A 35 -0.95 -10.82 -10.07
N GLY A 36 -0.40 -10.05 -9.12
CA GLY A 36 0.75 -10.46 -8.32
C GLY A 36 1.76 -9.34 -8.09
N PRO A 37 2.70 -9.55 -7.16
CA PRO A 37 3.87 -8.70 -7.02
C PRO A 37 4.89 -9.01 -8.13
N ALA A 38 5.72 -8.03 -8.47
CA ALA A 38 6.89 -8.21 -9.31
C ALA A 38 8.03 -7.32 -8.82
N THR A 39 9.25 -7.61 -9.25
CA THR A 39 10.44 -6.80 -8.94
C THR A 39 11.07 -6.36 -10.26
N PHE A 40 11.32 -5.06 -10.42
CA PHE A 40 12.11 -4.57 -11.55
C PHE A 40 13.59 -4.94 -11.39
N ALA A 41 14.36 -4.87 -12.47
CA ALA A 41 15.79 -5.25 -12.48
C ALA A 41 16.64 -4.46 -11.47
N GLU A 42 16.18 -3.28 -11.05
CA GLU A 42 16.83 -2.38 -10.10
C GLU A 42 16.48 -2.69 -8.64
N GLY A 43 15.60 -3.68 -8.39
CA GLY A 43 15.20 -4.11 -7.05
C GLY A 43 13.89 -3.48 -6.56
N ASP A 44 13.29 -2.57 -7.34
CA ASP A 44 12.03 -1.93 -6.96
C ASP A 44 10.86 -2.92 -7.03
N GLU A 45 10.16 -3.06 -5.89
CA GLU A 45 8.94 -3.87 -5.80
C GLU A 45 7.75 -3.12 -6.40
N VAL A 46 6.94 -3.83 -7.18
CA VAL A 46 5.75 -3.30 -7.82
C VAL A 46 4.56 -4.24 -7.70
N ASN A 47 3.38 -3.67 -7.64
CA ASN A 47 2.13 -4.40 -7.84
C ASN A 47 1.76 -4.40 -9.32
N VAL A 48 1.48 -5.60 -9.86
CA VAL A 48 1.05 -5.77 -11.24
C VAL A 48 -0.48 -5.83 -11.30
N TRP A 49 -1.05 -5.02 -12.17
CA TRP A 49 -2.49 -4.90 -12.38
C TRP A 49 -2.85 -5.21 -13.83
N ARG A 50 -4.02 -5.80 -14.03
CA ARG A 50 -4.59 -6.11 -15.34
C ARG A 50 -6.02 -5.60 -15.44
N CYS A 51 -6.31 -4.86 -16.51
CA CYS A 51 -7.67 -4.51 -16.89
C CYS A 51 -8.23 -5.62 -17.79
N ARG A 52 -9.37 -6.19 -17.41
CA ARG A 52 -10.05 -7.22 -18.20
C ARG A 52 -10.86 -6.65 -19.37
N THR A 53 -11.19 -5.34 -19.33
CA THR A 53 -11.95 -4.67 -20.41
C THR A 53 -11.08 -4.31 -21.63
N CYS A 54 -9.89 -3.72 -21.41
CA CYS A 54 -9.00 -3.26 -22.49
C CYS A 54 -7.67 -4.05 -22.60
N PRO A 55 -7.63 -5.27 -22.07
CA PRO A 55 -6.44 -6.10 -21.80
C PRO A 55 -5.09 -5.43 -21.49
N THR A 56 -5.07 -4.25 -20.86
CA THR A 56 -3.81 -3.57 -20.50
C THR A 56 -3.31 -4.03 -19.14
N ASP A 57 -2.01 -4.29 -19.05
CA ASP A 57 -1.29 -4.47 -17.78
C ASP A 57 -0.53 -3.19 -17.42
N TRP A 58 -0.43 -2.89 -16.13
CA TRP A 58 0.39 -1.79 -15.61
C TRP A 58 0.94 -2.09 -14.22
N PHE A 59 1.90 -1.27 -13.82
CA PHE A 59 2.67 -1.43 -12.60
C PHE A 59 2.43 -0.21 -11.70
N ILE A 60 2.24 -0.46 -10.41
CA ILE A 60 2.23 0.57 -9.38
C ILE A 60 3.39 0.29 -8.43
N PRO A 61 4.35 1.21 -8.27
CA PRO A 61 5.46 1.04 -7.33
C PRO A 61 4.96 0.84 -5.90
N VAL A 62 5.56 -0.11 -5.20
CA VAL A 62 5.45 -0.22 -3.75
C VAL A 62 6.38 0.83 -3.16
N THR A 63 5.84 1.73 -2.35
CA THR A 63 6.58 2.83 -1.75
C THR A 63 6.21 2.90 -0.27
N HIS A 64 7.13 3.40 0.55
CA HIS A 64 6.91 3.58 1.98
C HIS A 64 7.00 5.07 2.31
N TRP A 65 5.96 5.62 2.91
CA TRP A 65 5.88 7.02 3.31
C TRP A 65 6.00 7.11 4.81
N PRO A 66 7.03 7.77 5.35
CA PRO A 66 7.07 8.11 6.77
C PRO A 66 5.83 8.91 7.14
N VAL A 67 5.11 8.53 8.20
CA VAL A 67 3.95 9.31 8.68
C VAL A 67 4.21 9.72 10.12
N LEU A 68 4.10 11.01 10.41
CA LEU A 68 4.35 11.55 11.75
C LEU A 68 3.27 11.17 12.76
N ASP A 69 2.01 11.06 12.29
CA ASP A 69 0.84 10.69 13.10
C ASP A 69 0.25 9.34 12.62
N GLY A 70 1.12 8.36 12.34
CA GLY A 70 0.71 6.99 12.01
C GLY A 70 0.27 6.19 13.25
N PRO A 71 -0.32 4.99 13.08
CA PRO A 71 -0.60 4.08 14.18
C PRO A 71 0.70 3.58 14.81
N ASP A 72 0.65 3.34 16.13
CA ASP A 72 1.72 2.64 16.84
C ASP A 72 1.88 1.22 16.28
N CYS A 73 3.12 0.74 16.20
CA CYS A 73 3.36 -0.66 15.87
C CYS A 73 2.72 -1.56 16.93
N PRO A 74 1.86 -2.51 16.55
CA PRO A 74 1.20 -3.40 17.50
C PRO A 74 2.17 -4.39 18.18
N HIS A 75 3.29 -4.72 17.56
CA HIS A 75 4.30 -5.63 18.11
C HIS A 75 5.22 -4.95 19.13
N CYS A 76 5.81 -3.80 18.78
CA CYS A 76 6.87 -3.17 19.57
C CYS A 76 6.50 -1.78 20.12
N ARG A 77 5.29 -1.28 19.83
CA ARG A 77 4.75 0.00 20.32
C ARG A 77 5.56 1.24 19.93
N THR A 78 6.46 1.14 18.95
CA THR A 78 7.09 2.33 18.37
C THR A 78 6.05 3.17 17.65
N VAL A 79 6.19 4.48 17.76
CA VAL A 79 5.39 5.48 17.02
C VAL A 79 5.99 5.76 15.63
N VAL A 80 7.19 5.23 15.35
CA VAL A 80 7.88 5.42 14.08
C VAL A 80 7.38 4.38 13.09
N THR A 81 6.31 4.74 12.37
CA THR A 81 5.70 3.91 11.32
C THR A 81 5.66 4.64 9.99
N CYS A 82 5.80 3.85 8.94
CA CYS A 82 5.62 4.27 7.56
C CYS A 82 4.36 3.60 7.04
N TRP A 83 3.55 4.35 6.34
CA TRP A 83 2.47 3.79 5.55
C TRP A 83 3.07 3.18 4.27
N ALA A 84 2.66 1.98 3.90
CA ALA A 84 3.13 1.27 2.73
C ALA A 84 2.07 1.34 1.61
N ALA A 85 2.53 1.43 0.37
CA ALA A 85 1.67 1.45 -0.80
C ALA A 85 0.83 0.18 -0.85
N LEU A 86 -0.40 0.32 -1.35
CA LEU A 86 -1.33 -0.72 -1.78
C LEU A 86 -0.91 -2.18 -1.46
N ALA A 87 -1.57 -2.78 -0.47
CA ALA A 87 -1.49 -4.21 -0.18
C ALA A 87 -2.73 -4.93 -0.73
N PRO A 88 -2.71 -5.39 -1.99
CA PRO A 88 -3.91 -5.88 -2.68
C PRO A 88 -4.41 -7.22 -2.13
N GLU A 89 -3.57 -7.94 -1.40
CA GLU A 89 -3.93 -9.23 -0.76
C GLU A 89 -4.79 -9.05 0.49
N THR A 90 -4.73 -7.88 1.13
CA THR A 90 -5.37 -7.63 2.42
C THR A 90 -6.23 -6.37 2.37
N PRO A 91 -7.51 -6.43 2.76
CA PRO A 91 -8.34 -5.23 2.85
C PRO A 91 -7.86 -4.35 4.02
N GLY A 92 -7.22 -3.22 3.71
CA GLY A 92 -6.79 -2.23 4.69
C GLY A 92 -5.45 -1.60 4.36
N ASP A 93 -5.03 -0.69 5.24
CA ASP A 93 -3.80 0.08 5.12
C ASP A 93 -2.60 -0.71 5.61
N LEU A 94 -1.62 -0.98 4.74
CA LEU A 94 -0.38 -1.62 5.17
C LEU A 94 0.55 -0.60 5.82
N TRP A 95 1.13 -0.99 6.94
CA TRP A 95 2.06 -0.19 7.72
C TRP A 95 3.31 -1.00 8.05
N LEU A 96 4.45 -0.33 8.05
CA LEU A 96 5.76 -0.88 8.37
C LEU A 96 6.40 -0.03 9.47
N CYS A 97 6.86 -0.65 10.55
CA CYS A 97 7.62 0.08 11.58
C CYS A 97 9.13 0.08 11.32
N GLU A 98 9.88 0.97 11.98
CA GLU A 98 11.35 1.05 11.85
C GLU A 98 12.10 -0.24 12.21
N HIS A 99 11.45 -1.15 12.96
CA HIS A 99 12.00 -2.45 13.34
C HIS A 99 11.63 -3.58 12.35
N GLY A 100 10.94 -3.26 11.25
CA GLY A 100 10.61 -4.23 10.20
C GLY A 100 9.32 -5.03 10.43
N HIS A 101 8.46 -4.64 11.37
CA HIS A 101 7.17 -5.30 11.55
C HIS A 101 6.12 -4.70 10.61
N GLU A 102 5.48 -5.55 9.83
CA GLU A 102 4.36 -5.20 8.96
C GLU A 102 3.01 -5.51 9.62
N PHE A 103 2.02 -4.66 9.40
CA PHE A 103 0.67 -4.87 9.88
C PHE A 103 -0.33 -4.11 9.01
N VAL A 104 -1.56 -4.61 8.94
CA VAL A 104 -2.64 -3.99 8.16
C VAL A 104 -3.66 -3.37 9.11
N LEU A 105 -4.02 -2.11 8.88
CA LEU A 105 -5.07 -1.38 9.58
C LEU A 105 -6.32 -1.31 8.71
N THR A 106 -7.39 -2.01 9.08
CA THR A 106 -8.64 -1.99 8.32
C THR A 106 -9.39 -0.67 8.53
N PRO A 107 -10.33 -0.30 7.63
CA PRO A 107 -11.16 0.90 7.80
C PRO A 107 -12.00 0.91 9.08
N GLU A 108 -12.29 -0.26 9.64
CA GLU A 108 -12.99 -0.43 10.92
C GLU A 108 -12.06 -0.22 12.14
N GLY A 109 -10.77 0.06 11.91
CA GLY A 109 -9.76 0.24 12.95
C GLY A 109 -9.24 -1.08 13.52
N LEU A 110 -9.41 -2.20 12.80
CA LEU A 110 -8.87 -3.50 13.21
C LEU A 110 -7.44 -3.65 12.71
N ILE A 111 -6.60 -4.33 13.49
CA ILE A 111 -5.22 -4.66 13.10
C ILE A 111 -5.19 -6.13 12.67
N ILE A 112 -4.75 -6.39 11.45
CA ILE A 112 -4.45 -7.73 10.93
C ILE A 112 -2.93 -7.89 10.90
N PHE A 113 -2.42 -8.92 11.56
CA PHE A 113 -1.01 -9.27 11.51
C PHE A 113 -0.73 -10.07 10.25
N THR A 114 0.31 -9.70 9.51
CA THR A 114 0.74 -10.45 8.31
C THR A 114 1.20 -11.87 8.67
N GLU A 115 1.62 -12.12 9.92
CA GLU A 115 1.94 -13.46 10.44
C GLU A 115 0.70 -14.37 10.62
N ASP A 116 -0.51 -13.81 10.68
CA ASP A 116 -1.77 -14.55 10.84
C ASP A 116 -2.45 -14.87 9.49
N ALA A 117 -1.85 -14.49 8.35
CA ALA A 117 -2.41 -14.68 7.00
C ALA A 117 -2.06 -16.03 6.34
N ALA A 118 -1.62 -17.03 7.12
CA ALA A 118 -1.14 -18.34 6.62
C ALA A 118 -2.20 -19.46 6.63
#